data_AF-A0A955SK29-F1
#
_entry.id   AF-A0A955SK29-F1
#
_cell.length_a   1.000
_cell.length_b   1.000
_cell.length_c   1.000
_cell.angle_alpha   90.00
_cell.angle_beta   90.00
_cell.angle_gamma   90.00
#
_symmetry.space_group_name_H-M   'P 1'
#
loop_
_entity.id
_entity.type
_entity.pdbx_description
1 polymer ?
#
loop_
_entity_poly.entity_id
_entity_poly.type
_entity_poly.pdbx_seq_one_letter_code
_entity_poly.pdbx_strand_id
1 'polypeptide(L)'
;SLGLYFFSSVAFASSSIRVYEVPAFYNFQKRYAKDADVRKRLQINPVAVDISEYKGLKLIGDEQRIGETVLTGETIYKSFVIENLSDTKTLSAKLDFGVKRSIFNSRNTALSLVTTWFQAGNATTFTKDSQYLTHELLLNNDVDVSFDDDWVRKGNKWYYQPPEISRTGLLTTRIGRKETRRLLLEIQVPKSVEAGSYQLDLVVSEIDSKMDQYRIGLDIEVSDVALNRELKNEYSLFIFTMLSLDPNVGRTNSFINGQNFVGSDTYQTDIYQYGLDDIADKGFNGVFVLDWRPEYAATALSMVKKAGLLDVIIYGQSFIEQGRKVADRLLVDVIRQQGFTPIFYGYDEPGGNERLLDQIQFNRDVHALGAESINAIFWDDYSRVKAAIADQSEQFEYLTVSMGSHGNRNFLNNLPLSNSAGKTKILAYWHPHVESPVRNKLFMGYWLWASGLDGVSPHAYYVMPHIAKYKQQLPDRSRGRISPYNDFSMWTDPNDPFRQHATVYPEKNGFISTLQWEAVKDGVTDLILIMQVENMVGGMDSSPLKREALALLREIRVQALVKDSSAIEVANTDKYMYLMADWKRRAKRLLIEFDRRKDFK
;
A
#
# COMPACT_ATOMS: atom_id res chain seq x y z
N SER A 1 14.09 -71.15 -4.12
CA SER A 1 14.28 -69.93 -3.29
C SER A 1 13.72 -68.74 -4.03
N LEU A 2 12.40 -68.52 -3.92
CA LEU A 2 11.71 -67.34 -4.45
C LEU A 2 11.72 -66.26 -3.36
N GLY A 3 12.40 -65.15 -3.60
CA GLY A 3 12.38 -63.98 -2.72
C GLY A 3 11.15 -63.13 -3.00
N LEU A 4 10.20 -63.10 -2.07
CA LEU A 4 9.13 -62.10 -2.02
C LEU A 4 9.74 -60.75 -1.64
N TYR A 5 9.81 -59.82 -2.60
CA TYR A 5 9.97 -58.40 -2.30
C TYR A 5 8.60 -57.83 -1.88
N PHE A 6 8.41 -57.66 -0.57
CA PHE A 6 7.35 -56.82 -0.04
C PHE A 6 7.69 -55.36 -0.33
N PHE A 7 7.12 -54.81 -1.40
CA PHE A 7 6.95 -53.37 -1.52
C PHE A 7 5.94 -52.95 -0.45
N SER A 8 6.46 -52.51 0.70
CA SER A 8 5.69 -51.75 1.67
C SER A 8 5.40 -50.38 1.04
N SER A 9 4.29 -50.29 0.32
CA SER A 9 3.66 -49.01 0.04
C SER A 9 3.25 -48.42 1.39
N VAL A 10 4.15 -47.63 1.99
CA VAL A 10 3.80 -46.74 3.10
C VAL A 10 2.74 -45.81 2.51
N ALA A 11 1.48 -46.09 2.82
CA ALA A 11 0.39 -45.19 2.55
C ALA A 11 0.65 -43.95 3.40
N PHE A 12 1.30 -42.94 2.81
CA PHE A 12 1.34 -41.61 3.38
C PHE A 12 -0.12 -41.23 3.63
N ALA A 13 -0.48 -41.08 4.91
CA ALA A 13 -1.79 -40.61 5.31
C ALA A 13 -2.06 -39.34 4.50
N SER A 14 -3.04 -39.37 3.60
CA SER A 14 -3.30 -38.23 2.73
C SER A 14 -3.58 -37.04 3.63
N SER A 15 -2.70 -36.03 3.57
CA SER A 15 -2.88 -34.82 4.38
C SER A 15 -4.29 -34.29 4.14
N SER A 16 -5.03 -34.01 5.21
CA SER A 16 -6.41 -33.51 5.10
C SER A 16 -6.48 -32.11 4.47
N ILE A 17 -5.31 -31.47 4.29
CA ILE A 17 -5.14 -30.18 3.65
C ILE A 17 -4.07 -30.25 2.57
N ARG A 18 -4.17 -29.38 1.55
CA ARG A 18 -3.10 -29.10 0.59
C ARG A 18 -2.69 -27.65 0.74
N VAL A 19 -1.41 -27.35 0.49
CA VAL A 19 -0.93 -25.97 0.48
C VAL A 19 -0.23 -25.65 -0.83
N TYR A 20 -0.52 -24.47 -1.36
CA TYR A 20 0.00 -24.01 -2.64
C TYR A 20 0.74 -22.68 -2.42
N GLU A 21 1.92 -22.52 -3.01
CA GLU A 21 2.61 -21.24 -3.08
C GLU A 21 1.95 -20.37 -4.16
N VAL A 22 1.68 -19.11 -3.85
CA VAL A 22 1.16 -18.11 -4.79
C VAL A 22 1.95 -16.81 -4.73
N PRO A 23 1.99 -16.02 -5.82
CA PRO A 23 2.59 -14.69 -5.77
C PRO A 23 1.92 -13.85 -4.67
N ALA A 24 2.74 -13.23 -3.81
CA ALA A 24 2.26 -12.56 -2.60
C ALA A 24 1.22 -11.48 -2.86
N PHE A 25 1.32 -10.80 -4.01
CA PHE A 25 0.52 -9.63 -4.36
C PHE A 25 -0.42 -9.87 -5.55
N TYR A 26 -0.64 -11.13 -5.96
CA TYR A 26 -1.73 -11.42 -6.88
C TYR A 26 -3.08 -11.15 -6.20
N ASN A 27 -4.00 -10.47 -6.87
CA ASN A 27 -5.36 -10.26 -6.36
C ASN A 27 -6.34 -11.14 -7.12
N PHE A 28 -7.01 -12.04 -6.41
CA PHE A 28 -8.08 -12.86 -6.96
C PHE A 28 -9.36 -12.04 -6.95
N GLN A 29 -9.49 -11.12 -7.91
CA GLN A 29 -10.72 -10.35 -8.08
C GLN A 29 -11.66 -11.07 -9.04
N LYS A 30 -12.89 -11.32 -8.61
CA LYS A 30 -13.90 -11.99 -9.42
C LYS A 30 -15.18 -11.17 -9.49
N ARG A 31 -15.68 -10.97 -10.71
CA ARG A 31 -16.94 -10.26 -10.96
C ARG A 31 -18.14 -11.15 -10.68
N TYR A 32 -19.11 -10.62 -9.95
CA TYR A 32 -20.41 -11.22 -9.70
C TYR A 32 -21.52 -10.26 -10.11
N ALA A 33 -22.70 -10.81 -10.40
CA ALA A 33 -23.91 -10.00 -10.44
C ALA A 33 -24.12 -9.34 -9.07
N LYS A 34 -24.61 -8.11 -9.07
CA LYS A 34 -24.89 -7.38 -7.83
C LYS A 34 -26.00 -8.11 -7.06
N ASP A 35 -25.69 -8.61 -5.87
CA ASP A 35 -26.67 -9.32 -5.02
C ASP A 35 -27.72 -8.33 -4.50
N ALA A 36 -29.00 -8.69 -4.46
CA ALA A 36 -30.03 -7.83 -3.88
C ALA A 36 -29.97 -7.76 -2.34
N ASP A 37 -29.41 -8.79 -1.69
CA ASP A 37 -29.22 -8.86 -0.23
C ASP A 37 -27.89 -8.20 0.17
N VAL A 38 -28.02 -6.98 0.68
CA VAL A 38 -26.91 -6.18 1.21
C VAL A 38 -26.13 -6.91 2.31
N ARG A 39 -26.77 -7.75 3.12
CA ARG A 39 -26.08 -8.43 4.23
C ARG A 39 -25.02 -9.39 3.73
N LYS A 40 -25.27 -10.06 2.60
CA LYS A 40 -24.28 -10.93 1.97
C LYS A 40 -23.06 -10.16 1.45
N ARG A 41 -23.22 -8.89 1.10
CA ARG A 41 -22.11 -8.04 0.63
C ARG A 41 -21.15 -7.65 1.75
N LEU A 42 -21.64 -7.61 2.99
CA LEU A 42 -20.86 -7.29 4.20
C LEU A 42 -20.22 -8.51 4.84
N GLN A 43 -20.50 -9.72 4.33
CA GLN A 43 -19.93 -10.94 4.86
C GLN A 43 -18.44 -11.05 4.47
N ILE A 44 -17.60 -11.37 5.46
CA ILE A 44 -16.21 -11.78 5.23
C ILE A 44 -16.18 -13.21 4.72
N ASN A 45 -15.26 -13.47 3.79
CA ASN A 45 -15.07 -14.76 3.15
C ASN A 45 -16.40 -15.32 2.60
N PRO A 46 -17.18 -14.53 1.82
CA PRO A 46 -18.58 -14.85 1.53
C PRO A 46 -18.77 -16.10 0.64
N VAL A 47 -17.72 -16.61 0.00
CA VAL A 47 -17.70 -17.89 -0.74
C VAL A 47 -16.25 -18.41 -0.81
N ALA A 48 -16.06 -19.72 -0.89
CA ALA A 48 -14.76 -20.29 -1.28
C ALA A 48 -14.38 -19.88 -2.70
N VAL A 49 -13.17 -19.34 -2.85
CA VAL A 49 -12.57 -19.12 -4.18
C VAL A 49 -12.08 -20.48 -4.69
N ASP A 50 -12.59 -20.90 -5.84
CA ASP A 50 -12.23 -22.18 -6.45
C ASP A 50 -10.73 -22.16 -6.77
N ILE A 51 -10.04 -23.22 -6.38
CA ILE A 51 -8.59 -23.32 -6.55
C ILE A 51 -8.14 -23.25 -8.01
N SER A 52 -8.99 -23.67 -8.95
CA SER A 52 -8.74 -23.55 -10.39
C SER A 52 -8.72 -22.09 -10.89
N GLU A 53 -9.26 -21.16 -10.12
CA GLU A 53 -9.18 -19.72 -10.41
C GLU A 53 -7.82 -19.13 -10.08
N TYR A 54 -7.01 -19.87 -9.32
CA TYR A 54 -5.64 -19.50 -9.03
C TYR A 54 -4.73 -20.02 -10.14
N LYS A 55 -4.23 -19.13 -10.99
CA LYS A 55 -3.27 -19.50 -12.04
C LYS A 55 -1.87 -19.65 -11.45
N GLY A 56 -1.11 -20.62 -11.98
CA GLY A 56 0.30 -20.81 -11.62
C GLY A 56 0.54 -21.31 -10.20
N LEU A 57 -0.45 -21.95 -9.58
CA LEU A 57 -0.28 -22.59 -8.27
C LEU A 57 0.85 -23.62 -8.31
N LYS A 58 1.75 -23.52 -7.35
CA LYS A 58 2.75 -24.55 -7.10
C LYS A 58 2.34 -25.30 -5.84
N LEU A 59 1.90 -26.56 -6.00
CA LEU A 59 1.64 -27.44 -4.86
C LEU A 59 2.94 -27.61 -4.07
N ILE A 60 2.89 -27.31 -2.77
CA ILE A 60 3.98 -27.55 -1.85
C ILE A 60 3.81 -28.97 -1.33
N GLY A 61 4.78 -29.84 -1.61
CA GLY A 61 4.79 -31.19 -1.06
C GLY A 61 5.02 -31.17 0.45
N ASP A 62 4.66 -32.27 1.13
CA ASP A 62 5.03 -32.47 2.53
C ASP A 62 6.56 -32.31 2.67
N GLU A 63 6.99 -31.55 3.68
CA GLU A 63 8.41 -31.28 3.99
C GLU A 63 9.20 -30.51 2.91
N GLN A 64 8.54 -29.96 1.88
CA GLN A 64 9.24 -29.12 0.90
C GLN A 64 9.69 -27.81 1.55
N ARG A 65 10.95 -27.45 1.30
CA ARG A 65 11.55 -26.18 1.75
C ARG A 65 11.59 -25.17 0.61
N ILE A 66 11.25 -23.92 0.91
CA ILE A 66 11.27 -22.79 -0.03
C ILE A 66 12.49 -21.94 0.29
N GLY A 67 13.43 -21.88 -0.66
CA GLY A 67 14.64 -21.08 -0.53
C GLY A 67 14.47 -19.64 -1.01
N GLU A 68 14.99 -18.68 -0.24
CA GLU A 68 15.04 -17.26 -0.60
C GLU A 68 16.39 -16.66 -0.25
N THR A 69 17.02 -15.96 -1.20
CA THR A 69 18.24 -15.18 -0.97
C THR A 69 17.88 -13.72 -0.78
N VAL A 70 18.34 -13.11 0.32
CA VAL A 70 17.85 -11.82 0.81
C VAL A 70 18.99 -10.93 1.28
N LEU A 71 18.76 -9.62 1.26
CA LEU A 71 19.69 -8.63 1.80
C LEU A 71 19.36 -8.34 3.28
N THR A 72 20.35 -7.91 4.06
CA THR A 72 20.05 -7.38 5.41
C THR A 72 19.18 -6.12 5.29
N GLY A 73 18.15 -6.00 6.14
CA GLY A 73 17.19 -4.90 6.07
C GLY A 73 16.08 -5.04 5.00
N GLU A 74 16.06 -6.11 4.20
CA GLU A 74 14.99 -6.41 3.23
C GLU A 74 13.71 -6.89 3.94
N THR A 75 12.54 -6.55 3.39
CA THR A 75 11.27 -7.20 3.75
C THR A 75 10.87 -8.18 2.63
N ILE A 76 10.49 -9.39 3.02
CA ILE A 76 10.14 -10.48 2.11
C ILE A 76 8.67 -10.81 2.31
N TYR A 77 7.95 -11.03 1.22
CA TYR A 77 6.57 -11.48 1.24
C TYR A 77 6.42 -12.85 0.57
N LYS A 78 5.72 -13.75 1.25
CA LYS A 78 5.29 -15.05 0.74
C LYS A 78 3.80 -15.21 0.93
N SER A 79 3.14 -15.93 0.04
CA SER A 79 1.72 -16.21 0.20
C SER A 79 1.40 -17.65 -0.13
N PHE A 80 0.46 -18.18 0.64
CA PHE A 80 0.07 -19.57 0.61
C PHE A 80 -1.44 -19.68 0.52
N VAL A 81 -1.93 -20.65 -0.23
CA VAL A 81 -3.34 -21.02 -0.27
C VAL A 81 -3.48 -22.38 0.35
N ILE A 82 -4.26 -22.48 1.42
CA ILE A 82 -4.61 -23.73 2.09
C ILE A 82 -5.95 -24.18 1.53
N GLU A 83 -6.02 -25.42 1.06
CA GLU A 83 -7.24 -26.10 0.61
C GLU A 83 -7.55 -27.23 1.58
N ASN A 84 -8.78 -27.31 2.08
CA ASN A 84 -9.23 -28.43 2.91
C ASN A 84 -9.87 -29.53 2.06
N LEU A 85 -9.38 -30.77 2.15
CA LEU A 85 -9.91 -31.91 1.39
C LEU A 85 -10.96 -32.73 2.16
N SER A 86 -11.07 -32.49 3.46
CA SER A 86 -11.87 -33.26 4.42
C SER A 86 -13.04 -32.45 4.95
N ASP A 87 -13.68 -32.89 6.03
CA ASP A 87 -14.75 -32.16 6.70
C ASP A 87 -14.26 -30.80 7.25
N THR A 88 -15.19 -29.93 7.63
CA THR A 88 -14.87 -28.59 8.14
C THR A 88 -13.91 -28.66 9.33
N LYS A 89 -12.83 -27.86 9.27
CA LYS A 89 -11.82 -27.78 10.32
C LYS A 89 -11.67 -26.34 10.82
N THR A 90 -11.24 -26.21 12.06
CA THR A 90 -10.67 -24.95 12.57
C THR A 90 -9.16 -25.09 12.62
N LEU A 91 -8.47 -24.28 11.82
CA LEU A 91 -7.02 -24.29 11.70
C LEU A 91 -6.43 -23.11 12.46
N SER A 92 -5.23 -23.33 12.99
CA SER A 92 -4.32 -22.29 13.44
C SER A 92 -3.07 -22.28 12.58
N ALA A 93 -2.45 -21.11 12.41
CA ALA A 93 -1.15 -21.00 11.76
C ALA A 93 -0.20 -20.13 12.59
N LYS A 94 1.08 -20.50 12.60
CA LYS A 94 2.15 -19.75 13.27
C LYS A 94 3.49 -19.97 12.59
N LEU A 95 4.43 -19.07 12.88
CA LEU A 95 5.84 -19.27 12.57
C LEU A 95 6.54 -19.95 13.74
N ASP A 96 7.32 -20.96 13.42
CA ASP A 96 8.24 -21.64 14.31
C ASP A 96 9.67 -21.30 13.89
N PHE A 97 10.43 -20.71 14.81
CA PHE A 97 11.78 -20.20 14.55
C PHE A 97 12.89 -21.22 14.88
N GLY A 98 12.51 -22.42 15.35
CA GLY A 98 13.45 -23.45 15.78
C GLY A 98 14.20 -23.15 17.09
N VAL A 99 15.01 -24.11 17.56
CA VAL A 99 15.67 -24.08 18.89
C VAL A 99 16.92 -23.17 18.92
N LYS A 100 17.48 -22.85 17.76
CA LYS A 100 18.58 -21.87 17.61
C LYS A 100 18.05 -20.69 16.80
N ARG A 101 17.81 -19.53 17.43
CA ARG A 101 17.94 -18.14 16.90
C ARG A 101 16.91 -17.19 17.53
N SER A 102 17.38 -16.19 18.28
CA SER A 102 16.58 -15.07 18.81
C SER A 102 16.27 -13.98 17.79
N ILE A 103 16.92 -14.01 16.62
CA ILE A 103 16.91 -12.86 15.70
C ILE A 103 15.63 -12.74 14.87
N PHE A 104 15.05 -13.86 14.41
CA PHE A 104 13.72 -13.87 13.82
C PHE A 104 12.69 -14.21 14.91
N ASN A 105 11.67 -13.39 15.03
CA ASN A 105 10.63 -13.51 16.04
C ASN A 105 9.39 -12.69 15.65
N SER A 106 8.36 -12.71 16.49
CA SER A 106 7.10 -11.99 16.24
C SER A 106 7.23 -10.47 16.10
N ARG A 107 8.37 -9.85 16.42
CA ARG A 107 8.60 -8.41 16.23
C ARG A 107 9.02 -8.05 14.80
N ASN A 108 9.53 -9.01 14.04
CA ASN A 108 10.01 -8.80 12.66
C ASN A 108 9.44 -9.80 11.66
N THR A 109 8.44 -10.57 12.07
CA THR A 109 7.65 -11.42 11.19
C THR A 109 6.18 -11.23 11.47
N ALA A 110 5.36 -11.20 10.43
CA ALA A 110 3.92 -11.17 10.53
C ALA A 110 3.31 -12.28 9.66
N LEU A 111 2.22 -12.85 10.14
CA LEU A 111 1.43 -13.83 9.42
C LEU A 111 -0.03 -13.38 9.48
N SER A 112 -0.68 -13.26 8.34
CA SER A 112 -2.06 -12.77 8.24
C SER A 112 -2.90 -13.64 7.31
N LEU A 113 -4.18 -13.78 7.63
CA LEU A 113 -5.22 -14.21 6.72
C LEU A 113 -5.50 -13.08 5.76
N VAL A 114 -5.49 -13.41 4.47
CA VAL A 114 -5.98 -12.52 3.42
C VAL A 114 -7.46 -12.81 3.23
N THR A 115 -8.32 -11.99 3.83
CA THR A 115 -9.76 -12.21 3.73
C THR A 115 -10.35 -11.66 2.44
N THR A 116 -11.51 -12.20 2.08
CA THR A 116 -12.28 -11.79 0.91
C THR A 116 -13.59 -11.14 1.30
N TRP A 117 -14.06 -10.22 0.48
CA TRP A 117 -15.33 -9.51 0.69
C TRP A 117 -15.79 -8.88 -0.62
N PHE A 118 -17.05 -8.42 -0.66
CA PHE A 118 -17.60 -7.81 -1.86
C PHE A 118 -17.33 -6.31 -1.90
N GLN A 119 -16.93 -5.86 -3.08
CA GLN A 119 -16.65 -4.48 -3.43
C GLN A 119 -17.61 -3.97 -4.49
N ALA A 120 -17.85 -2.67 -4.48
CA ALA A 120 -18.85 -2.03 -5.32
C ALA A 120 -18.35 -1.69 -6.73
N GLY A 121 -17.04 -1.86 -6.99
CA GLY A 121 -16.42 -1.66 -8.29
C GLY A 121 -14.97 -2.15 -8.31
N ASN A 122 -14.35 -2.13 -9.48
CA ASN A 122 -12.91 -2.36 -9.69
C ASN A 122 -12.16 -1.08 -10.10
N ALA A 123 -12.81 0.07 -9.88
CA ALA A 123 -12.34 1.42 -10.16
C ALA A 123 -12.74 2.32 -8.99
N THR A 124 -12.47 3.62 -9.06
CA THR A 124 -12.93 4.58 -8.02
C THR A 124 -14.45 4.72 -7.97
N THR A 125 -15.18 4.29 -9.00
CA THR A 125 -16.64 4.40 -9.09
C THR A 125 -17.35 3.06 -9.00
N PHE A 126 -18.58 3.10 -8.51
CA PHE A 126 -19.51 1.97 -8.49
C PHE A 126 -19.75 1.40 -9.89
N THR A 127 -19.80 0.08 -9.96
CA THR A 127 -20.37 -0.62 -11.11
C THR A 127 -21.87 -0.76 -10.90
N LYS A 128 -22.67 -0.39 -11.91
CA LYS A 128 -24.14 -0.35 -11.79
C LYS A 128 -24.74 -1.72 -11.44
N ASP A 129 -24.32 -2.75 -12.18
CA ASP A 129 -24.96 -4.08 -12.17
C ASP A 129 -24.03 -5.20 -11.71
N SER A 130 -22.92 -4.87 -11.06
CA SER A 130 -21.94 -5.87 -10.63
C SER A 130 -21.29 -5.51 -9.31
N GLN A 131 -20.73 -6.53 -8.67
CA GLN A 131 -19.87 -6.43 -7.52
C GLN A 131 -18.64 -7.32 -7.73
N TYR A 132 -17.60 -7.08 -6.97
CA TYR A 132 -16.34 -7.81 -7.11
C TYR A 132 -15.97 -8.47 -5.79
N LEU A 133 -15.77 -9.78 -5.81
CA LEU A 133 -15.17 -10.49 -4.69
C LEU A 133 -13.67 -10.24 -4.76
N THR A 134 -13.09 -9.64 -3.73
CA THR A 134 -11.69 -9.21 -3.72
C THR A 134 -10.96 -9.71 -2.49
N HIS A 135 -9.69 -10.10 -2.65
CA HIS A 135 -8.77 -10.40 -1.55
C HIS A 135 -8.09 -9.11 -1.09
N GLU A 136 -8.25 -8.73 0.17
CA GLU A 136 -7.79 -7.41 0.61
C GLU A 136 -7.33 -7.33 2.05
N LEU A 137 -8.24 -7.47 3.02
CA LEU A 137 -7.96 -7.19 4.43
C LEU A 137 -7.03 -8.25 5.03
N LEU A 138 -6.07 -7.79 5.83
CA LEU A 138 -5.10 -8.64 6.51
C LEU A 138 -5.47 -8.81 7.98
N LEU A 139 -6.07 -9.96 8.32
CA LEU A 139 -6.58 -10.28 9.66
C LEU A 139 -5.81 -11.43 10.30
N ASN A 140 -5.89 -11.56 11.62
CA ASN A 140 -5.38 -12.75 12.32
C ASN A 140 -6.50 -13.75 12.66
N ASN A 141 -7.77 -13.39 12.49
CA ASN A 141 -8.90 -14.26 12.76
C ASN A 141 -10.04 -13.97 11.78
N ASP A 142 -10.67 -15.00 11.22
CA ASP A 142 -11.90 -14.90 10.43
C ASP A 142 -13.09 -15.70 11.00
N VAL A 143 -12.93 -16.33 12.18
CA VAL A 143 -13.97 -17.16 12.82
C VAL A 143 -14.92 -16.31 13.67
N ASP A 144 -14.35 -15.49 14.55
CA ASP A 144 -15.08 -14.68 15.54
C ASP A 144 -14.71 -13.19 15.41
N VAL A 145 -14.58 -12.72 14.17
CA VAL A 145 -14.34 -11.31 13.88
C VAL A 145 -15.66 -10.58 13.71
N SER A 146 -15.81 -9.44 14.38
CA SER A 146 -16.93 -8.54 14.19
C SER A 146 -16.44 -7.19 13.64
N PHE A 147 -17.15 -6.69 12.63
CA PHE A 147 -17.03 -5.33 12.13
C PHE A 147 -18.14 -4.42 12.65
N ASP A 148 -18.61 -4.69 13.87
CA ASP A 148 -19.57 -3.84 14.57
C ASP A 148 -18.94 -2.50 14.95
N ASP A 149 -18.81 -1.63 13.97
CA ASP A 149 -18.49 -0.22 14.16
C ASP A 149 -19.74 0.57 14.62
N ASP A 150 -19.67 1.89 14.75
CA ASP A 150 -20.84 2.78 14.89
C ASP A 150 -20.52 4.25 14.58
N TRP A 151 -21.54 5.10 14.55
CA TRP A 151 -21.43 6.56 14.50
C TRP A 151 -22.17 7.18 15.69
N VAL A 152 -21.43 7.78 16.61
CA VAL A 152 -21.93 8.44 17.82
C VAL A 152 -22.00 9.95 17.61
N ARG A 153 -23.15 10.56 17.88
CA ARG A 153 -23.31 12.02 17.85
C ARG A 153 -22.99 12.62 19.21
N LYS A 154 -22.06 13.58 19.27
CA LYS A 154 -21.83 14.43 20.45
C LYS A 154 -22.05 15.89 20.06
N GLY A 155 -23.13 16.49 20.56
CA GLY A 155 -23.58 17.82 20.13
C GLY A 155 -23.96 17.84 18.65
N ASN A 156 -23.31 18.70 17.87
CA ASN A 156 -23.55 18.85 16.43
C ASN A 156 -22.57 18.08 15.53
N LYS A 157 -21.66 17.29 16.12
CA LYS A 157 -20.62 16.53 15.43
C LYS A 157 -20.86 15.01 15.56
N TRP A 158 -20.58 14.28 14.49
CA TRP A 158 -20.55 12.82 14.47
C TRP A 158 -19.14 12.29 14.65
N TYR A 159 -19.02 11.20 15.40
CA TYR A 159 -17.78 10.50 15.67
C TYR A 159 -17.97 9.02 15.30
N TYR A 160 -17.10 8.49 14.46
CA TYR A 160 -16.94 7.08 14.17
C TYR A 160 -16.40 6.31 15.37
N GLN A 161 -17.06 5.22 15.72
CA GLN A 161 -16.59 4.25 16.68
C GLN A 161 -16.06 3.04 15.90
N PRO A 162 -14.75 2.84 15.82
CA PRO A 162 -14.17 1.73 15.07
C PRO A 162 -14.45 0.40 15.79
N PRO A 163 -14.45 -0.73 15.06
CA PRO A 163 -14.67 -2.04 15.65
C PRO A 163 -13.43 -2.49 16.43
N GLU A 164 -13.65 -3.39 17.40
CA GLU A 164 -12.58 -4.03 18.15
C GLU A 164 -12.16 -5.33 17.49
N ILE A 165 -10.99 -5.33 16.85
CA ILE A 165 -10.48 -6.47 16.09
C ILE A 165 -9.16 -6.89 16.71
N SER A 166 -9.12 -8.11 17.25
CA SER A 166 -7.89 -8.64 17.83
C SER A 166 -6.83 -8.87 16.76
N ARG A 167 -5.72 -8.14 16.89
CA ARG A 167 -4.50 -8.34 16.09
C ARG A 167 -3.42 -9.10 16.83
N THR A 168 -3.64 -9.39 18.11
CA THR A 168 -2.69 -10.13 18.94
C THR A 168 -3.23 -11.53 19.18
N GLY A 169 -2.52 -12.55 18.69
CA GLY A 169 -2.91 -13.93 18.91
C GLY A 169 -2.42 -14.86 17.81
N LEU A 170 -2.75 -16.14 17.97
CA LEU A 170 -2.53 -17.14 16.93
C LEU A 170 -3.48 -16.87 15.77
N LEU A 171 -2.96 -16.96 14.55
CA LEU A 171 -3.79 -16.87 13.37
C LEU A 171 -4.78 -18.03 13.39
N THR A 172 -6.08 -17.77 13.30
CA THR A 172 -7.15 -18.79 13.39
C THR A 172 -8.14 -18.65 12.25
N THR A 173 -8.48 -19.76 11.59
CA THR A 173 -9.48 -19.77 10.53
C THR A 173 -10.34 -21.02 10.51
N ARG A 174 -11.60 -20.90 10.08
CA ARG A 174 -12.50 -22.04 9.84
C ARG A 174 -12.63 -22.26 8.35
N ILE A 175 -12.33 -23.48 7.90
CA ILE A 175 -12.30 -23.85 6.48
C ILE A 175 -13.16 -25.09 6.22
N GLY A 176 -14.20 -24.93 5.41
CA GLY A 176 -15.08 -26.03 4.99
C GLY A 176 -14.42 -26.99 4.00
N ARG A 177 -15.09 -28.11 3.69
CA ARG A 177 -14.62 -29.06 2.67
C ARG A 177 -14.52 -28.39 1.30
N LYS A 178 -13.36 -28.54 0.63
CA LYS A 178 -12.98 -27.90 -0.64
C LYS A 178 -12.94 -26.38 -0.60
N GLU A 179 -13.01 -25.78 0.58
CA GLU A 179 -12.78 -24.35 0.70
C GLU A 179 -11.29 -24.03 0.71
N THR A 180 -10.97 -22.77 0.37
CA THR A 180 -9.62 -22.24 0.39
C THR A 180 -9.49 -21.09 1.39
N ARG A 181 -8.32 -20.95 2.01
CA ARG A 181 -7.92 -19.78 2.79
C ARG A 181 -6.53 -19.34 2.38
N ARG A 182 -6.33 -18.03 2.25
CA ARG A 182 -5.03 -17.47 1.84
C ARG A 182 -4.32 -16.88 3.05
N LEU A 183 -3.04 -17.19 3.15
CA LEU A 183 -2.11 -16.60 4.11
C LEU A 183 -1.14 -15.67 3.39
N LEU A 184 -0.80 -14.56 4.04
CA LEU A 184 0.33 -13.71 3.71
C LEU A 184 1.34 -13.78 4.85
N LEU A 185 2.58 -14.07 4.50
CA LEU A 185 3.74 -14.09 5.39
C LEU A 185 4.63 -12.91 5.04
N GLU A 186 4.94 -12.08 6.02
CA GLU A 186 5.93 -11.01 5.96
C GLU A 186 7.12 -11.37 6.86
N ILE A 187 8.34 -11.25 6.32
CA ILE A 187 9.59 -11.42 7.06
C ILE A 187 10.45 -10.19 6.84
N GLN A 188 10.63 -9.39 7.88
CA GLN A 188 11.57 -8.28 7.91
C GLN A 188 12.94 -8.77 8.40
N VAL A 189 13.91 -8.82 7.49
CA VAL A 189 15.29 -9.20 7.80
C VAL A 189 15.93 -8.06 8.58
N PRO A 190 16.33 -8.24 9.86
CA PRO A 190 16.94 -7.16 10.63
C PRO A 190 18.21 -6.63 9.97
N LYS A 191 18.50 -5.33 10.08
CA LYS A 191 19.77 -4.77 9.58
C LYS A 191 21.00 -5.33 10.31
N SER A 192 20.83 -5.77 11.55
CA SER A 192 21.90 -6.28 12.41
C SER A 192 22.08 -7.80 12.34
N VAL A 193 21.35 -8.50 11.46
CA VAL A 193 21.49 -9.95 11.32
C VAL A 193 22.80 -10.28 10.61
N GLU A 194 23.48 -11.31 11.07
CA GLU A 194 24.68 -11.82 10.41
C GLU A 194 24.32 -12.55 9.12
N ALA A 195 25.20 -12.51 8.12
CA ALA A 195 25.05 -13.28 6.90
C ALA A 195 25.02 -14.79 7.20
N GLY A 196 24.29 -15.56 6.40
CA GLY A 196 24.22 -17.01 6.46
C GLY A 196 22.81 -17.57 6.29
N SER A 197 22.67 -18.88 6.47
CA SER A 197 21.42 -19.61 6.25
C SER A 197 20.57 -19.68 7.52
N TYR A 198 19.31 -19.27 7.43
CA TYR A 198 18.29 -19.28 8.48
C TYR A 198 17.14 -20.19 8.08
N GLN A 199 16.58 -20.89 9.07
CA GLN A 199 15.47 -21.82 8.85
C GLN A 199 14.29 -21.40 9.71
N LEU A 200 13.13 -21.27 9.07
CA LEU A 200 11.85 -21.03 9.72
C LEU A 200 10.85 -22.05 9.19
N ASP A 201 9.87 -22.42 10.00
CA ASP A 201 8.75 -23.23 9.52
C ASP A 201 7.43 -22.45 9.69
N LEU A 202 6.62 -22.41 8.63
CA LEU A 202 5.20 -22.09 8.76
C LEU A 202 4.48 -23.37 9.17
N VAL A 203 3.93 -23.37 10.38
CA VAL A 203 3.20 -24.50 10.95
C VAL A 203 1.72 -24.21 10.90
N VAL A 204 0.98 -25.06 10.18
CA VAL A 204 -0.49 -25.06 10.14
C VAL A 204 -0.97 -26.27 10.94
N SER A 205 -1.85 -26.06 11.90
CA SER A 205 -2.33 -27.12 12.80
C SER A 205 -3.83 -27.03 12.98
N GLU A 206 -4.51 -28.17 12.99
CA GLU A 206 -5.91 -28.21 13.42
C GLU A 206 -5.98 -27.96 14.93
N ILE A 207 -6.88 -27.06 15.36
CA ILE A 207 -6.97 -26.69 16.79
C ILE A 207 -7.51 -27.85 17.62
N ASP A 208 -8.44 -28.62 17.07
CA ASP A 208 -9.11 -29.73 17.75
C ASP A 208 -8.32 -31.05 17.67
N SER A 209 -7.35 -31.16 16.74
CA SER A 209 -6.48 -32.33 16.56
C SER A 209 -5.03 -31.96 16.87
N LYS A 210 -4.49 -32.45 18.00
CA LYS A 210 -3.09 -32.22 18.38
C LYS A 210 -2.07 -32.92 17.47
N MET A 211 -2.51 -33.86 16.62
CA MET A 211 -1.64 -34.75 15.87
C MET A 211 -1.39 -34.28 14.43
N ASP A 212 -2.29 -33.50 13.83
CA ASP A 212 -2.20 -33.10 12.43
C ASP A 212 -1.52 -31.72 12.30
N GLN A 213 -0.21 -31.75 12.05
CA GLN A 213 0.56 -30.55 11.72
C GLN A 213 1.10 -30.64 10.29
N TYR A 214 0.89 -29.58 9.54
CA TYR A 214 1.52 -29.37 8.24
C TYR A 214 2.61 -28.31 8.39
N ARG A 215 3.80 -28.60 7.88
CA ARG A 215 4.98 -27.72 7.99
C ARG A 215 5.50 -27.35 6.61
N ILE A 216 5.67 -26.05 6.39
CA ILE A 216 6.33 -25.51 5.21
C ILE A 216 7.66 -24.93 5.66
N GLY A 217 8.75 -25.54 5.23
CA GLY A 217 10.09 -25.05 5.55
C GLY A 217 10.44 -23.83 4.70
N LEU A 218 11.07 -22.85 5.33
CA LEU A 218 11.59 -21.65 4.69
C LEU A 218 13.09 -21.57 4.96
N ASP A 219 13.90 -21.61 3.91
CA ASP A 219 15.34 -21.43 3.95
C ASP A 219 15.68 -20.02 3.50
N ILE A 220 16.09 -19.17 4.44
CA ILE A 220 16.42 -17.77 4.20
C ILE A 220 17.94 -17.62 4.20
N GLU A 221 18.54 -17.40 3.04
CA GLU A 221 19.96 -17.12 2.87
C GLU A 221 20.19 -15.61 2.91
N VAL A 222 20.70 -15.12 4.04
CA VAL A 222 20.98 -13.69 4.22
C VAL A 222 22.38 -13.36 3.73
N SER A 223 22.49 -12.44 2.78
CA SER A 223 23.78 -11.86 2.38
C SER A 223 24.27 -10.81 3.36
N ASP A 224 25.58 -10.62 3.42
CA ASP A 224 26.29 -9.47 3.99
C ASP A 224 25.90 -8.11 3.39
N VAL A 225 25.42 -8.09 2.14
CA VAL A 225 24.96 -6.86 1.49
C VAL A 225 23.68 -6.31 2.16
N ALA A 226 23.72 -5.04 2.54
CA ALA A 226 22.58 -4.33 3.12
C ALA A 226 21.72 -3.60 2.08
N LEU A 227 20.41 -3.58 2.32
CA LEU A 227 19.47 -2.72 1.60
C LEU A 227 19.65 -1.27 2.06
N ASN A 228 20.09 -0.40 1.14
CA ASN A 228 20.29 1.03 1.39
C ASN A 228 18.98 1.80 1.29
N ARG A 229 18.21 1.76 2.38
CA ARG A 229 16.88 2.39 2.45
C ARG A 229 16.88 3.92 2.22
N GLU A 230 18.02 4.60 2.38
CA GLU A 230 18.11 6.04 2.17
C GLU A 230 17.99 6.45 0.71
N LEU A 231 18.24 5.53 -0.24
CA LEU A 231 18.11 5.85 -1.67
C LEU A 231 16.70 6.26 -2.08
N LYS A 232 15.67 5.77 -1.38
CA LYS A 232 14.28 6.20 -1.63
C LYS A 232 14.10 7.72 -1.46
N ASN A 233 14.97 8.38 -0.68
CA ASN A 233 14.90 9.82 -0.40
C ASN A 233 15.37 10.68 -1.57
N GLU A 234 15.92 10.09 -2.64
CA GLU A 234 16.12 10.81 -3.91
C GLU A 234 14.79 11.08 -4.64
N TYR A 235 13.71 10.42 -4.23
CA TYR A 235 12.35 10.61 -4.73
C TYR A 235 11.46 11.32 -3.70
N SER A 236 10.50 12.09 -4.19
CA SER A 236 9.43 12.70 -3.39
C SER A 236 8.28 11.70 -3.27
N LEU A 237 8.26 10.90 -2.21
CA LEU A 237 7.28 9.84 -1.98
C LEU A 237 6.24 10.35 -0.97
N PHE A 238 5.21 11.01 -1.49
CA PHE A 238 4.13 11.57 -0.69
C PHE A 238 2.90 10.68 -0.69
N ILE A 239 2.10 10.75 0.37
CA ILE A 239 0.77 10.15 0.41
C ILE A 239 -0.24 11.16 0.92
N PHE A 240 -1.36 11.27 0.21
CA PHE A 240 -2.47 12.06 0.69
C PHE A 240 -3.15 11.34 1.85
N THR A 241 -3.32 12.02 2.98
CA THR A 241 -3.98 11.48 4.17
C THR A 241 -5.01 12.47 4.71
N MET A 242 -6.05 11.94 5.35
CA MET A 242 -7.09 12.73 6.01
C MET A 242 -6.93 12.73 7.55
N LEU A 243 -5.72 12.47 8.05
CA LEU A 243 -5.38 12.59 9.46
C LEU A 243 -5.34 14.08 9.85
N SER A 244 -5.94 14.41 11.00
CA SER A 244 -6.04 15.77 11.54
C SER A 244 -6.15 15.70 13.06
N LEU A 245 -5.40 16.54 13.76
CA LEU A 245 -5.54 16.80 15.21
C LEU A 245 -6.42 18.02 15.49
N ASP A 246 -6.73 18.79 14.45
CA ASP A 246 -7.54 19.98 14.55
C ASP A 246 -9.04 19.60 14.50
N PRO A 247 -9.84 19.95 15.53
CA PRO A 247 -11.26 19.60 15.58
C PRO A 247 -12.13 20.36 14.58
N ASN A 248 -11.63 21.50 14.08
CA ASN A 248 -12.33 22.45 13.20
C ASN A 248 -11.83 22.39 11.75
N VAL A 249 -10.70 21.75 11.49
CA VAL A 249 -10.24 21.46 10.13
C VAL A 249 -11.21 20.49 9.50
N GLY A 250 -11.81 20.93 8.39
CA GLY A 250 -12.76 20.16 7.62
C GLY A 250 -14.16 20.75 7.55
N ARG A 251 -15.02 20.18 6.69
CA ARG A 251 -16.41 20.64 6.65
C ARG A 251 -17.12 20.06 7.87
N THR A 252 -17.99 20.85 8.50
CA THR A 252 -18.82 20.38 9.61
C THR A 252 -19.52 19.08 9.22
N ASN A 253 -19.20 18.00 9.92
CA ASN A 253 -19.67 16.64 9.65
C ASN A 253 -19.24 16.00 8.31
N SER A 254 -18.06 16.35 7.79
CA SER A 254 -17.44 15.68 6.63
C SER A 254 -16.15 14.92 6.98
N PHE A 255 -15.66 14.23 5.95
CA PHE A 255 -14.48 13.38 5.84
C PHE A 255 -13.12 13.99 6.22
N ILE A 256 -13.04 15.29 6.55
CA ILE A 256 -11.76 16.03 6.67
C ILE A 256 -11.26 16.11 8.13
N ASN A 257 -12.06 15.69 9.12
CA ASN A 257 -11.62 15.73 10.50
C ASN A 257 -11.08 14.35 10.87
N GLY A 258 -9.76 14.15 10.75
CA GLY A 258 -9.06 13.00 11.33
C GLY A 258 -9.20 12.82 12.85
N GLN A 259 -10.08 13.61 13.49
CA GLN A 259 -10.55 13.48 14.87
C GLN A 259 -11.98 12.92 15.02
N ASN A 260 -12.54 12.31 13.98
CA ASN A 260 -13.89 11.77 14.13
C ASN A 260 -13.90 10.44 14.90
N PHE A 261 -12.83 9.95 15.53
CA PHE A 261 -13.00 8.74 16.33
C PHE A 261 -13.65 9.05 17.69
N VAL A 262 -14.46 8.13 18.21
CA VAL A 262 -14.96 8.22 19.59
C VAL A 262 -13.80 7.96 20.55
N GLY A 263 -13.34 8.99 21.27
CA GLY A 263 -12.28 8.84 22.27
C GLY A 263 -11.90 10.16 22.94
N SER A 264 -10.81 10.13 23.73
CA SER A 264 -10.14 11.31 24.30
C SER A 264 -9.18 11.95 23.28
N ASP A 265 -8.66 13.13 23.59
CA ASP A 265 -7.63 13.79 22.76
C ASP A 265 -6.34 12.95 22.68
N THR A 266 -5.97 12.29 23.79
CA THR A 266 -4.86 11.32 23.81
C THR A 266 -5.09 10.20 22.81
N TYR A 267 -6.30 9.63 22.80
CA TYR A 267 -6.64 8.57 21.86
C TYR A 267 -6.56 9.05 20.40
N GLN A 268 -7.01 10.27 20.07
CA GLN A 268 -6.85 10.82 18.72
C GLN A 268 -5.37 10.97 18.34
N THR A 269 -4.55 11.43 19.30
CA THR A 269 -3.10 11.58 19.11
C THR A 269 -2.44 10.23 18.87
N ASP A 270 -2.84 9.19 19.60
CA ASP A 270 -2.31 7.84 19.42
C ASP A 270 -2.66 7.27 18.03
N ILE A 271 -3.91 7.43 17.57
CA ILE A 271 -4.33 7.00 16.23
C ILE A 271 -3.60 7.80 15.13
N TYR A 272 -3.42 9.11 15.33
CA TYR A 272 -2.66 9.94 14.39
C TYR A 272 -1.21 9.48 14.30
N GLN A 273 -0.54 9.24 15.43
CA GLN A 273 0.84 8.72 15.45
C GLN A 273 0.93 7.36 14.79
N TYR A 274 0.01 6.44 15.11
CA TYR A 274 -0.02 5.11 14.52
C TYR A 274 -0.11 5.20 12.98
N GLY A 275 -0.98 6.08 12.46
CA GLY A 275 -1.12 6.29 11.01
C GLY A 275 0.18 6.81 10.37
N LEU A 276 0.88 7.74 11.03
CA LEU A 276 2.18 8.22 10.54
C LEU A 276 3.26 7.14 10.57
N ASP A 277 3.32 6.34 11.64
CA ASP A 277 4.29 5.25 11.78
C ASP A 277 4.08 4.18 10.70
N ASP A 278 2.82 3.84 10.40
CA ASP A 278 2.45 2.91 9.33
C ASP A 278 2.81 3.46 7.93
N ILE A 279 2.53 4.74 7.67
CA ILE A 279 2.94 5.41 6.42
C ILE A 279 4.46 5.38 6.23
N ALA A 280 5.22 5.68 7.29
CA ALA A 280 6.67 5.64 7.27
C ALA A 280 7.20 4.20 7.03
N ASP A 281 6.58 3.19 7.66
CA ASP A 281 6.89 1.77 7.43
C ASP A 281 6.70 1.34 5.98
N LYS A 282 5.66 1.86 5.30
CA LYS A 282 5.44 1.60 3.86
C LYS A 282 6.43 2.29 2.93
N GLY A 283 7.29 3.14 3.48
CA GLY A 283 8.40 3.71 2.75
C GLY A 283 8.16 5.11 2.19
N PHE A 284 7.01 5.74 2.47
CA PHE A 284 6.84 7.16 2.18
C PHE A 284 7.84 8.01 2.97
N ASN A 285 8.14 9.20 2.47
CA ASN A 285 8.99 10.19 3.13
C ASN A 285 8.30 11.53 3.32
N GLY A 286 7.07 11.72 2.82
CA GLY A 286 6.24 12.85 3.19
C GLY A 286 4.76 12.57 3.20
N VAL A 287 4.01 13.47 3.83
CA VAL A 287 2.57 13.35 4.06
C VAL A 287 1.87 14.69 3.86
N PHE A 288 0.60 14.62 3.47
CA PHE A 288 -0.29 15.78 3.47
C PHE A 288 -0.88 15.93 4.88
N VAL A 289 -0.71 17.10 5.48
CA VAL A 289 -1.24 17.44 6.81
C VAL A 289 -2.36 18.45 6.65
N LEU A 290 -3.52 18.11 7.22
CA LEU A 290 -4.70 18.98 7.18
C LEU A 290 -4.66 20.07 8.26
N ASP A 291 -3.84 19.88 9.30
CA ASP A 291 -3.67 20.80 10.42
C ASP A 291 -2.95 22.07 9.98
N TRP A 292 -3.69 23.15 9.78
CA TRP A 292 -3.14 24.44 9.33
C TRP A 292 -3.20 25.55 10.39
N ARG A 293 -3.95 25.38 11.48
CA ARG A 293 -3.91 26.33 12.60
C ARG A 293 -2.62 26.13 13.40
N PRO A 294 -1.84 27.19 13.68
CA PRO A 294 -0.47 27.08 14.21
C PRO A 294 -0.29 26.13 15.41
N GLU A 295 -1.22 26.13 16.37
CA GLU A 295 -1.14 25.28 17.56
C GLU A 295 -1.30 23.78 17.27
N TYR A 296 -2.17 23.42 16.32
CA TYR A 296 -2.38 22.04 15.88
C TYR A 296 -1.30 21.61 14.89
N ALA A 297 -0.92 22.50 13.97
CA ALA A 297 0.16 22.28 13.02
C ALA A 297 1.48 21.97 13.75
N ALA A 298 1.84 22.74 14.78
CA ALA A 298 3.06 22.47 15.56
C ALA A 298 3.09 21.06 16.16
N THR A 299 1.95 20.59 16.69
CA THR A 299 1.80 19.26 17.28
C THR A 299 1.89 18.17 16.21
N ALA A 300 1.12 18.31 15.12
CA ALA A 300 1.12 17.39 13.99
C ALA A 300 2.52 17.23 13.38
N LEU A 301 3.21 18.34 13.12
CA LEU A 301 4.56 18.37 12.56
C LEU A 301 5.59 17.72 13.48
N SER A 302 5.50 17.91 14.79
CA SER A 302 6.35 17.21 15.75
C SER A 302 6.17 15.68 15.66
N MET A 303 4.94 15.22 15.41
CA MET A 303 4.64 13.79 15.25
C MET A 303 5.12 13.24 13.91
N VAL A 304 4.96 14.00 12.82
CA VAL A 304 5.51 13.69 11.49
C VAL A 304 7.03 13.48 11.58
N LYS A 305 7.74 14.40 12.25
CA LYS A 305 9.17 14.29 12.50
C LYS A 305 9.54 13.07 13.34
N LYS A 306 8.76 12.78 14.38
CA LYS A 306 8.96 11.61 15.25
C LYS A 306 8.80 10.30 14.48
N ALA A 307 7.89 10.24 13.50
CA ALA A 307 7.72 9.08 12.62
C ALA A 307 8.87 8.92 11.60
N GLY A 308 9.79 9.90 11.49
CA GLY A 308 10.91 9.86 10.56
C GLY A 308 10.56 10.27 9.13
N LEU A 309 9.43 10.95 8.94
CA LEU A 309 9.05 11.55 7.66
C LEU A 309 9.83 12.85 7.47
N LEU A 310 10.30 13.08 6.24
CA LEU A 310 11.22 14.16 5.87
C LEU A 310 10.50 15.41 5.37
N ASP A 311 9.33 15.24 4.77
CA ASP A 311 8.58 16.30 4.11
C ASP A 311 7.12 16.36 4.56
N VAL A 312 6.54 17.54 4.45
CA VAL A 312 5.14 17.80 4.79
C VAL A 312 4.51 18.78 3.82
N ILE A 313 3.26 18.51 3.44
CA ILE A 313 2.46 19.39 2.61
C ILE A 313 1.25 19.84 3.43
N ILE A 314 1.09 21.14 3.64
CA ILE A 314 -0.10 21.67 4.30
C ILE A 314 -1.26 21.72 3.30
N TYR A 315 -2.32 20.97 3.61
CA TYR A 315 -3.56 20.92 2.85
C TYR A 315 -4.69 21.57 3.65
N GLY A 316 -4.87 22.89 3.47
CA GLY A 316 -5.95 23.65 4.10
C GLY A 316 -7.32 23.40 3.45
N GLN A 317 -8.40 23.57 4.21
CA GLN A 317 -9.77 23.37 3.71
C GLN A 317 -10.05 24.28 2.50
N SER A 318 -10.10 23.67 1.31
CA SER A 318 -10.57 24.25 0.06
C SER A 318 -10.09 25.69 -0.16
N PHE A 319 -8.89 25.82 -0.71
CA PHE A 319 -8.29 27.06 -1.23
C PHE A 319 -9.22 27.92 -2.13
N ILE A 320 -10.38 27.39 -2.52
CA ILE A 320 -11.45 28.01 -3.32
C ILE A 320 -12.04 29.30 -2.67
N GLU A 321 -12.03 29.47 -1.34
CA GLU A 321 -12.60 30.70 -0.71
C GLU A 321 -11.69 31.40 0.32
N GLN A 322 -10.76 30.69 0.98
CA GLN A 322 -9.91 31.24 2.05
C GLN A 322 -8.40 31.06 1.84
N GLY A 323 -7.96 30.51 0.71
CA GLY A 323 -6.62 29.97 0.50
C GLY A 323 -5.45 30.91 0.86
N ARG A 324 -5.58 32.21 0.60
CA ARG A 324 -4.55 33.20 0.97
C ARG A 324 -4.38 33.41 2.47
N LYS A 325 -5.40 33.12 3.29
CA LYS A 325 -5.35 33.32 4.75
C LYS A 325 -4.61 32.21 5.48
N VAL A 326 -4.50 31.03 4.88
CA VAL A 326 -3.86 29.86 5.50
C VAL A 326 -2.33 29.93 5.34
N ALA A 327 -1.86 30.34 4.16
CA ALA A 327 -0.46 30.63 3.94
C ALA A 327 -0.11 31.98 4.55
N ASP A 328 0.13 32.00 5.86
CA ASP A 328 0.58 33.19 6.58
C ASP A 328 1.99 32.99 7.16
N ARG A 329 2.56 34.11 7.63
CA ARG A 329 3.92 34.11 8.17
C ARG A 329 4.07 33.26 9.43
N LEU A 330 3.04 33.22 10.27
CA LEU A 330 3.07 32.50 11.54
C LEU A 330 3.14 30.98 11.30
N LEU A 331 2.31 30.45 10.41
CA LEU A 331 2.33 29.03 10.05
C LEU A 331 3.64 28.64 9.37
N VAL A 332 4.14 29.48 8.45
CA VAL A 332 5.46 29.27 7.82
C VAL A 332 6.58 29.17 8.86
N ASP A 333 6.58 30.06 9.86
CA ASP A 333 7.59 30.03 10.92
C ASP A 333 7.44 28.79 11.82
N VAL A 334 6.21 28.34 12.11
CA VAL A 334 5.95 27.07 12.81
C VAL A 334 6.53 25.88 12.03
N ILE A 335 6.31 25.79 10.72
CA ILE A 335 6.82 24.69 9.90
C ILE A 335 8.36 24.66 9.92
N ARG A 336 8.99 25.83 9.76
CA ARG A 336 10.46 25.95 9.82
C ARG A 336 11.02 25.60 11.20
N GLN A 337 10.36 26.00 12.29
CA GLN A 337 10.78 25.66 13.65
C GLN A 337 10.80 24.14 13.90
N GLN A 338 9.94 23.39 13.21
CA GLN A 338 9.94 21.92 13.26
C GLN A 338 11.01 21.29 12.35
N GLY A 339 11.64 22.09 11.47
CA GLY A 339 12.73 21.68 10.59
C GLY A 339 12.28 21.23 9.20
N PHE A 340 11.06 21.58 8.79
CA PHE A 340 10.53 21.25 7.47
C PHE A 340 10.60 22.44 6.51
N THR A 341 10.66 22.15 5.21
CA THR A 341 10.36 23.12 4.17
C THR A 341 8.85 23.39 4.16
N PRO A 342 8.40 24.66 4.23
CA PRO A 342 6.98 24.97 4.13
C PRO A 342 6.49 24.73 2.70
N ILE A 343 5.69 23.67 2.50
CA ILE A 343 5.05 23.35 1.21
C ILE A 343 3.53 23.44 1.39
N PHE A 344 2.87 24.20 0.52
CA PHE A 344 1.41 24.38 0.55
C PHE A 344 0.76 23.75 -0.68
N TYR A 345 -0.34 23.03 -0.46
CA TYR A 345 -1.19 22.59 -1.57
C TYR A 345 -1.91 23.79 -2.16
N GLY A 346 -1.93 23.94 -3.49
CA GLY A 346 -2.68 25.01 -4.14
C GLY A 346 -4.11 24.63 -4.51
N TYR A 347 -4.67 25.33 -5.50
CA TYR A 347 -5.92 24.96 -6.17
C TYR A 347 -5.80 23.57 -6.79
N ASP A 348 -6.87 22.79 -6.59
CA ASP A 348 -7.02 21.47 -7.17
C ASP A 348 -7.39 21.58 -8.65
N GLU A 349 -6.59 20.95 -9.51
CA GLU A 349 -6.77 20.91 -10.97
C GLU A 349 -7.01 22.32 -11.57
N PRO A 350 -6.08 23.27 -11.39
CA PRO A 350 -6.27 24.68 -11.72
C PRO A 350 -6.28 24.96 -13.23
N GLY A 351 -6.29 23.93 -14.08
CA GLY A 351 -6.14 24.06 -15.53
C GLY A 351 -7.00 25.17 -16.12
N GLY A 352 -8.29 25.26 -15.78
CA GLY A 352 -9.18 26.31 -16.29
C GLY A 352 -8.64 27.75 -16.14
N ASN A 353 -8.86 28.61 -17.13
CA ASN A 353 -8.18 29.92 -17.25
C ASN A 353 -8.25 30.81 -16.00
N GLU A 354 -9.40 30.91 -15.33
CA GLU A 354 -9.54 31.74 -14.11
C GLU A 354 -8.78 31.14 -12.92
N ARG A 355 -8.90 29.82 -12.70
CA ARG A 355 -8.22 29.12 -11.60
C ARG A 355 -6.70 29.09 -11.75
N LEU A 356 -6.21 29.05 -12.99
CA LEU A 356 -4.77 29.06 -13.25
C LEU A 356 -4.16 30.42 -12.85
N LEU A 357 -4.83 31.53 -13.16
CA LEU A 357 -4.36 32.85 -12.75
C LEU A 357 -4.40 33.03 -11.22
N ASP A 358 -5.45 32.55 -10.57
CA ASP A 358 -5.54 32.54 -9.11
C ASP A 358 -4.43 31.68 -8.48
N GLN A 359 -4.15 30.52 -9.06
CA GLN A 359 -3.04 29.66 -8.64
C GLN A 359 -1.68 30.34 -8.80
N ILE A 360 -1.45 31.02 -9.92
CA ILE A 360 -0.21 31.76 -10.15
C ILE A 360 -0.04 32.85 -9.10
N GLN A 361 -1.11 33.59 -8.81
CA GLN A 361 -1.06 34.60 -7.75
C GLN A 361 -0.84 33.98 -6.37
N PHE A 362 -1.44 32.82 -6.09
CA PHE A 362 -1.18 32.08 -4.86
C PHE A 362 0.29 31.65 -4.75
N ASN A 363 0.91 31.15 -5.83
CA ASN A 363 2.34 30.80 -5.83
C ASN A 363 3.21 32.01 -5.47
N ARG A 364 2.93 33.18 -6.05
CA ARG A 364 3.62 34.44 -5.70
C ARG A 364 3.51 34.75 -4.21
N ASP A 365 2.30 34.64 -3.67
CA ASP A 365 2.03 34.95 -2.26
C ASP A 365 2.80 33.96 -1.34
N VAL A 366 2.84 32.68 -1.69
CA VAL A 366 3.59 31.62 -0.98
C VAL A 366 5.11 31.84 -1.09
N HIS A 367 5.62 32.18 -2.27
CA HIS A 367 7.04 32.46 -2.49
C HIS A 367 7.50 33.72 -1.75
N ALA A 368 6.65 34.73 -1.64
CA ALA A 368 6.93 35.93 -0.85
C ALA A 368 7.13 35.63 0.64
N LEU A 369 6.58 34.50 1.14
CA LEU A 369 6.81 33.99 2.49
C LEU A 369 8.06 33.08 2.59
N GLY A 370 8.69 32.77 1.45
CA GLY A 370 9.79 31.82 1.31
C GLY A 370 9.35 30.36 1.45
N ALA A 371 8.12 30.06 1.03
CA ALA A 371 7.53 28.72 1.01
C ALA A 371 7.43 28.19 -0.45
N GLU A 372 7.03 26.93 -0.60
CA GLU A 372 6.88 26.22 -1.88
C GLU A 372 5.42 25.80 -2.10
N SER A 373 5.05 25.46 -3.34
CA SER A 373 3.72 24.97 -3.67
C SER A 373 3.70 23.62 -4.41
N ILE A 374 2.61 22.88 -4.20
CA ILE A 374 2.29 21.65 -4.92
C ILE A 374 0.85 21.69 -5.43
N ASN A 375 0.64 21.21 -6.66
CA ASN A 375 -0.68 21.19 -7.29
C ASN A 375 -0.94 19.89 -8.03
N ALA A 376 -2.15 19.36 -7.90
CA ALA A 376 -2.65 18.37 -8.84
C ALA A 376 -3.07 19.02 -10.15
N ILE A 377 -2.71 18.41 -11.27
CA ILE A 377 -3.10 18.83 -12.61
C ILE A 377 -3.54 17.64 -13.46
N PHE A 378 -4.38 17.89 -14.45
CA PHE A 378 -4.53 16.97 -15.57
C PHE A 378 -3.37 17.13 -16.55
N TRP A 379 -2.98 16.02 -17.19
CA TRP A 379 -1.94 16.07 -18.21
C TRP A 379 -2.29 16.98 -19.40
N ASP A 380 -3.57 17.03 -19.78
CA ASP A 380 -4.02 17.88 -20.89
C ASP A 380 -3.87 19.37 -20.58
N ASP A 381 -3.74 19.74 -19.29
CA ASP A 381 -3.45 21.10 -18.84
C ASP A 381 -1.95 21.42 -18.75
N TYR A 382 -1.08 20.41 -18.83
CA TYR A 382 0.35 20.55 -18.57
C TYR A 382 1.03 21.56 -19.50
N SER A 383 0.69 21.56 -20.80
CA SER A 383 1.27 22.50 -21.78
C SER A 383 0.93 23.96 -21.44
N ARG A 384 -0.30 24.21 -20.98
CA ARG A 384 -0.76 25.55 -20.55
C ARG A 384 -0.10 25.97 -19.24
N VAL A 385 -0.01 25.08 -18.25
CA VAL A 385 0.70 25.35 -16.99
C VAL A 385 2.18 25.66 -17.27
N LYS A 386 2.81 24.89 -18.16
CA LYS A 386 4.20 25.12 -18.60
C LYS A 386 4.39 26.46 -19.32
N ALA A 387 3.44 26.84 -20.19
CA ALA A 387 3.46 28.15 -20.83
C ALA A 387 3.35 29.28 -19.80
N ALA A 388 2.45 29.13 -18.81
CA ALA A 388 2.30 30.11 -17.74
C ALA A 388 3.57 30.26 -16.88
N ILE A 389 4.26 29.16 -16.57
CA ILE A 389 5.58 29.16 -15.90
C ILE A 389 6.58 30.01 -16.69
N ALA A 390 6.66 29.81 -18.01
CA ALA A 390 7.60 30.53 -18.86
C ALA A 390 7.25 32.01 -19.01
N ASP A 391 5.99 32.34 -19.28
CA ASP A 391 5.54 33.70 -19.60
C ASP A 391 5.53 34.61 -18.36
N GLN A 392 5.16 34.07 -17.21
CA GLN A 392 5.01 34.85 -15.98
C GLN A 392 6.29 34.88 -15.13
N SER A 393 7.34 34.15 -15.53
CA SER A 393 8.56 33.93 -14.72
C SER A 393 8.27 33.32 -13.33
N GLU A 394 7.17 32.61 -13.20
CA GLU A 394 6.71 32.00 -11.95
C GLU A 394 7.12 30.54 -11.88
N GLN A 395 7.26 30.02 -10.66
CA GLN A 395 7.66 28.63 -10.44
C GLN A 395 6.51 27.86 -9.80
N PHE A 396 6.32 26.63 -10.29
CA PHE A 396 5.66 25.57 -9.53
C PHE A 396 6.79 24.70 -9.02
N GLU A 397 6.84 24.41 -7.72
CA GLU A 397 7.87 23.52 -7.18
C GLU A 397 7.51 22.06 -7.45
N TYR A 398 6.22 21.71 -7.31
CA TYR A 398 5.72 20.37 -7.58
C TYR A 398 4.44 20.40 -8.42
N LEU A 399 4.39 19.56 -9.45
CA LEU A 399 3.17 19.22 -10.17
C LEU A 399 2.91 17.74 -10.02
N THR A 400 1.78 17.38 -9.44
CA THR A 400 1.33 15.98 -9.39
C THR A 400 0.33 15.73 -10.53
N VAL A 401 0.73 14.90 -11.48
CA VAL A 401 -0.06 14.62 -12.69
C VAL A 401 -1.04 13.50 -12.39
N SER A 402 -2.33 13.80 -12.50
CA SER A 402 -3.38 12.81 -12.31
C SER A 402 -3.35 11.74 -13.39
N MET A 403 -3.10 10.51 -12.98
CA MET A 403 -3.33 9.33 -13.81
C MET A 403 -4.79 8.87 -13.75
N GLY A 404 -5.66 9.51 -12.96
CA GLY A 404 -7.02 9.03 -12.73
C GLY A 404 -7.07 7.57 -12.25
N SER A 405 -8.22 6.92 -12.44
CA SER A 405 -8.43 5.52 -12.03
C SER A 405 -7.86 4.52 -13.03
N HIS A 406 -7.79 4.89 -14.32
CA HIS A 406 -7.37 4.02 -15.42
C HIS A 406 -6.24 4.60 -16.29
N GLY A 407 -5.54 5.64 -15.84
CA GLY A 407 -4.44 6.26 -16.58
C GLY A 407 -4.90 7.46 -17.41
N ASN A 408 -3.97 8.38 -17.64
CA ASN A 408 -4.06 9.32 -18.75
C ASN A 408 -3.13 8.78 -19.86
N ARG A 409 -3.72 8.26 -20.94
CA ARG A 409 -2.99 7.68 -22.09
C ARG A 409 -1.88 8.59 -22.60
N ASN A 410 -2.19 9.88 -22.73
CA ASN A 410 -1.26 10.86 -23.24
C ASN A 410 -0.06 10.98 -22.29
N PHE A 411 -0.28 11.08 -20.98
CA PHE A 411 0.80 11.14 -20.00
C PHE A 411 1.71 9.91 -20.08
N LEU A 412 1.14 8.71 -19.99
CA LEU A 412 1.91 7.45 -20.00
C LEU A 412 2.73 7.25 -21.27
N ASN A 413 2.19 7.69 -22.41
CA ASN A 413 2.87 7.59 -23.70
C ASN A 413 4.04 8.58 -23.83
N ASN A 414 4.05 9.67 -23.05
CA ASN A 414 5.16 10.64 -23.00
C ASN A 414 6.31 10.24 -22.04
N LEU A 415 6.16 9.13 -21.29
CA LEU A 415 7.24 8.63 -20.43
C LEU A 415 8.32 7.87 -21.23
N PRO A 416 9.61 7.95 -20.81
CA PRO A 416 10.09 8.66 -19.64
C PRO A 416 10.13 10.18 -19.85
N LEU A 417 9.81 10.95 -18.80
CA LEU A 417 10.13 12.37 -18.82
C LEU A 417 11.65 12.45 -18.64
N SER A 418 12.35 12.86 -19.70
CA SER A 418 13.79 13.14 -19.60
C SER A 418 13.96 14.18 -18.50
N ASN A 419 14.62 13.84 -17.37
CA ASN A 419 14.94 14.73 -16.24
C ASN A 419 15.20 16.14 -16.77
N SER A 420 14.14 16.94 -16.81
CA SER A 420 14.20 18.22 -17.48
C SER A 420 14.94 19.10 -16.50
N ALA A 421 15.99 19.78 -16.95
CA ALA A 421 16.73 20.79 -16.20
C ALA A 421 15.87 21.98 -15.69
N GLY A 422 14.55 21.83 -15.62
CA GLY A 422 13.62 22.71 -14.95
C GLY A 422 13.62 22.47 -13.44
N LYS A 423 13.21 23.51 -12.70
CA LYS A 423 13.13 23.49 -11.24
C LYS A 423 11.90 22.75 -10.70
N THR A 424 10.90 22.50 -11.55
CA THR A 424 9.63 21.87 -11.17
C THR A 424 9.77 20.36 -11.12
N LYS A 425 9.48 19.77 -9.96
CA LYS A 425 9.37 18.32 -9.79
C LYS A 425 8.03 17.83 -10.32
N ILE A 426 8.05 16.74 -11.09
CA ILE A 426 6.84 16.11 -11.65
C ILE A 426 6.61 14.78 -10.94
N LEU A 427 5.44 14.67 -10.29
CA LEU A 427 5.02 13.48 -9.55
C LEU A 427 3.86 12.78 -10.26
N ALA A 428 3.70 11.47 -10.03
CA ALA A 428 2.51 10.75 -10.44
C ALA A 428 1.46 10.67 -9.33
N TYR A 429 0.20 10.89 -9.69
CA TYR A 429 -0.96 10.72 -8.80
C TYR A 429 -1.84 9.57 -9.30
N TRP A 430 -2.23 8.66 -8.39
CA TRP A 430 -3.26 7.64 -8.66
C TRP A 430 -4.00 7.25 -7.38
N HIS A 431 -5.00 6.39 -7.55
CA HIS A 431 -5.81 5.84 -6.47
C HIS A 431 -5.31 4.44 -6.08
N PRO A 432 -4.49 4.29 -5.02
CA PRO A 432 -3.94 2.99 -4.60
C PRO A 432 -4.98 2.05 -4.03
N HIS A 433 -6.14 2.55 -3.61
CA HIS A 433 -7.26 1.73 -3.16
C HIS A 433 -7.94 0.97 -4.32
N VAL A 434 -7.71 1.35 -5.58
CA VAL A 434 -8.20 0.58 -6.74
C VAL A 434 -7.42 -0.75 -6.80
N GLU A 435 -8.10 -1.86 -6.56
CA GLU A 435 -7.51 -3.09 -6.03
C GLU A 435 -6.66 -3.88 -7.03
N SER A 436 -5.45 -3.39 -7.27
CA SER A 436 -4.42 -4.07 -8.03
C SER A 436 -3.09 -3.95 -7.27
N PRO A 437 -2.75 -4.92 -6.38
CA PRO A 437 -1.55 -4.81 -5.58
C PRO A 437 -0.31 -4.82 -6.48
N VAL A 438 -0.37 -5.59 -7.57
CA VAL A 438 0.66 -5.60 -8.63
C VAL A 438 0.88 -4.20 -9.23
N ARG A 439 -0.18 -3.42 -9.46
CA ARG A 439 -0.07 -2.04 -9.95
C ARG A 439 0.60 -1.14 -8.92
N ASN A 440 0.18 -1.22 -7.65
CA ASN A 440 0.78 -0.42 -6.58
C ASN A 440 2.27 -0.75 -6.39
N LYS A 441 2.62 -2.04 -6.39
CA LYS A 441 4.01 -2.49 -6.35
C LYS A 441 4.81 -1.97 -7.55
N LEU A 442 4.29 -2.13 -8.77
CA LEU A 442 4.95 -1.68 -9.99
C LEU A 442 5.19 -0.16 -9.97
N PHE A 443 4.18 0.62 -9.62
CA PHE A 443 4.21 2.09 -9.65
C PHE A 443 5.05 2.70 -8.54
N MET A 444 5.16 2.05 -7.39
CA MET A 444 6.08 2.47 -6.32
C MET A 444 7.52 2.02 -6.55
N GLY A 445 7.73 1.05 -7.44
CA GLY A 445 9.03 0.43 -7.72
C GLY A 445 9.56 0.73 -9.13
N TYR A 446 9.64 -0.31 -9.95
CA TYR A 446 10.30 -0.27 -11.25
C TYR A 446 9.71 0.74 -12.25
N TRP A 447 8.40 1.00 -12.22
CA TRP A 447 7.80 1.99 -13.11
C TRP A 447 8.20 3.41 -12.72
N LEU A 448 8.21 3.75 -11.43
CA LEU A 448 8.66 5.06 -10.97
C LEU A 448 10.10 5.32 -11.41
N TRP A 449 10.99 4.36 -11.14
CA TRP A 449 12.37 4.46 -11.59
C TRP A 449 12.49 4.61 -13.12
N ALA A 450 11.76 3.79 -13.88
CA ALA A 450 11.80 3.82 -15.34
C ALA A 450 11.16 5.09 -15.95
N SER A 451 10.23 5.74 -15.23
CA SER A 451 9.45 6.87 -15.73
C SER A 451 10.23 8.18 -15.80
N GLY A 452 11.35 8.29 -15.06
CA GLY A 452 12.08 9.55 -14.92
C GLY A 452 11.31 10.65 -14.17
N LEU A 453 10.26 10.28 -13.43
CA LEU A 453 9.54 11.20 -12.55
C LEU A 453 10.31 11.42 -11.24
N ASP A 454 10.07 12.55 -10.59
CA ASP A 454 10.72 12.91 -9.32
C ASP A 454 10.08 12.23 -8.11
N GLY A 455 8.95 11.54 -8.31
CA GLY A 455 8.25 10.86 -7.22
C GLY A 455 6.77 10.62 -7.50
N VAL A 456 6.02 10.44 -6.41
CA VAL A 456 4.61 10.04 -6.42
C VAL A 456 3.83 10.74 -5.32
N SER A 457 2.53 10.92 -5.53
CA SER A 457 1.60 11.44 -4.53
C SER A 457 0.22 10.77 -4.65
N PRO A 458 0.10 9.45 -4.42
CA PRO A 458 -1.17 8.75 -4.46
C PRO A 458 -2.25 9.28 -3.50
N HIS A 459 -3.53 9.03 -3.84
CA HIS A 459 -4.72 9.38 -3.07
C HIS A 459 -5.62 8.15 -2.81
N ALA A 460 -5.70 7.62 -1.59
CA ALA A 460 -5.25 8.18 -0.32
C ALA A 460 -4.97 7.06 0.67
N TYR A 461 -4.29 7.39 1.76
CA TYR A 461 -4.09 6.48 2.89
C TYR A 461 -5.43 5.96 3.41
N TYR A 462 -6.30 6.88 3.84
CA TYR A 462 -7.59 6.56 4.44
C TYR A 462 -8.57 7.75 4.33
N VAL A 463 -9.84 7.47 4.00
CA VAL A 463 -10.93 8.46 3.94
C VAL A 463 -12.22 7.89 4.55
N MET A 464 -12.79 8.60 5.54
CA MET A 464 -14.07 8.22 6.16
C MET A 464 -15.30 8.56 5.29
N PRO A 465 -16.41 7.79 5.40
CA PRO A 465 -17.67 8.14 4.73
C PRO A 465 -18.34 9.41 5.29
N HIS A 466 -19.11 10.13 4.47
CA HIS A 466 -19.79 11.38 4.86
C HIS A 466 -21.15 11.16 5.58
N ILE A 467 -21.13 10.99 6.91
CA ILE A 467 -22.32 10.66 7.72
C ILE A 467 -23.44 11.74 7.75
N ALA A 468 -23.14 13.05 7.82
CA ALA A 468 -24.21 14.04 8.00
C ALA A 468 -25.13 14.22 6.79
N LYS A 469 -24.58 14.22 5.57
CA LYS A 469 -25.39 14.30 4.35
C LYS A 469 -26.32 13.10 4.23
N TYR A 470 -25.86 11.92 4.63
CA TYR A 470 -26.67 10.70 4.61
C TYR A 470 -27.86 10.75 5.56
N LYS A 471 -27.70 11.20 6.82
CA LYS A 471 -28.87 11.22 7.73
C LYS A 471 -29.92 12.26 7.33
N GLN A 472 -29.55 13.30 6.57
CA GLN A 472 -30.49 14.27 6.02
C GLN A 472 -31.24 13.73 4.79
N GLN A 473 -30.63 12.81 4.05
CA GLN A 473 -31.17 12.22 2.82
C GLN A 473 -31.38 10.72 3.06
N LEU A 474 -32.58 10.34 3.52
CA LEU A 474 -32.95 8.99 3.94
C LEU A 474 -32.21 7.90 3.13
N PRO A 475 -31.58 6.92 3.78
CA PRO A 475 -30.75 5.91 3.12
C PRO A 475 -31.46 5.27 1.94
N ASP A 476 -30.77 5.20 0.80
CA ASP A 476 -30.97 4.09 -0.11
C ASP A 476 -30.60 2.81 0.66
N ARG A 477 -31.61 2.10 1.17
CA ARG A 477 -31.44 0.83 1.90
C ARG A 477 -30.64 -0.20 1.09
N SER A 478 -30.56 -0.05 -0.24
CA SER A 478 -29.79 -0.93 -1.12
C SER A 478 -28.26 -0.78 -1.01
N ARG A 479 -27.77 0.30 -0.40
CA ARG A 479 -26.34 0.54 -0.14
C ARG A 479 -25.85 0.01 1.19
N GLY A 480 -26.76 -0.26 2.13
CA GLY A 480 -26.42 -0.77 3.46
C GLY A 480 -25.96 0.30 4.45
N ARG A 481 -25.35 -0.19 5.52
CA ARG A 481 -24.86 0.58 6.66
C ARG A 481 -23.72 1.52 6.23
N ILE A 482 -23.67 2.74 6.77
CA ILE A 482 -22.47 3.57 6.60
C ILE A 482 -21.35 3.03 7.46
N SER A 483 -20.36 2.48 6.80
CA SER A 483 -19.18 1.91 7.44
C SER A 483 -18.02 2.00 6.45
N PRO A 484 -16.79 2.28 6.92
CA PRO A 484 -15.59 2.05 6.12
C PRO A 484 -15.50 0.61 5.60
N TYR A 485 -16.02 -0.36 6.36
CA TYR A 485 -16.13 -1.78 6.01
C TYR A 485 -17.34 -2.10 5.13
N ASN A 486 -17.93 -1.09 4.49
CA ASN A 486 -18.93 -1.27 3.45
C ASN A 486 -18.54 -0.46 2.22
N ASP A 487 -17.96 -1.13 1.21
CA ASP A 487 -17.53 -0.47 -0.03
C ASP A 487 -18.70 0.03 -0.88
N PHE A 488 -19.94 -0.38 -0.58
CA PHE A 488 -21.17 0.16 -1.20
C PHE A 488 -21.70 1.40 -0.47
N SER A 489 -21.07 1.78 0.64
CA SER A 489 -21.34 3.05 1.32
C SER A 489 -20.81 4.22 0.49
N MET A 490 -21.36 5.41 0.76
CA MET A 490 -21.10 6.59 -0.05
C MET A 490 -19.74 7.20 0.27
N TRP A 491 -19.04 7.69 -0.75
CA TRP A 491 -17.91 8.58 -0.52
C TRP A 491 -18.37 9.94 0.03
N THR A 492 -19.06 10.76 -0.78
CA THR A 492 -19.41 12.13 -0.38
C THR A 492 -20.90 12.42 -0.24
N ASP A 493 -21.77 11.85 -1.07
CA ASP A 493 -23.22 12.03 -1.00
C ASP A 493 -24.02 10.83 -1.59
N PRO A 494 -25.36 10.77 -1.40
CA PRO A 494 -26.18 9.65 -1.89
C PRO A 494 -26.25 9.43 -3.39
N ASN A 495 -25.97 10.46 -4.19
CA ASN A 495 -25.95 10.36 -5.64
C ASN A 495 -24.53 10.17 -6.18
N ASP A 496 -23.52 10.33 -5.32
CA ASP A 496 -22.12 10.15 -5.66
C ASP A 496 -21.87 8.72 -6.19
N PRO A 497 -21.27 8.58 -7.39
CA PRO A 497 -20.89 7.29 -7.94
C PRO A 497 -19.60 6.72 -7.34
N PHE A 498 -18.88 7.44 -6.50
CA PHE A 498 -17.59 7.00 -5.97
C PHE A 498 -17.73 6.09 -4.75
N ARG A 499 -16.86 5.08 -4.70
CA ARG A 499 -16.74 4.15 -3.57
C ARG A 499 -15.78 4.69 -2.50
N GLN A 500 -15.63 3.95 -1.41
CA GLN A 500 -14.74 4.30 -0.32
C GLN A 500 -13.27 4.37 -0.79
N HIS A 501 -12.56 5.44 -0.41
CA HIS A 501 -11.15 5.63 -0.74
C HIS A 501 -10.28 5.26 0.47
N ALA A 502 -9.94 3.98 0.61
CA ALA A 502 -9.16 3.49 1.74
C ALA A 502 -8.11 2.46 1.28
N THR A 503 -6.86 2.63 1.71
CA THR A 503 -5.83 1.58 1.60
C THR A 503 -5.59 0.83 2.90
N VAL A 504 -6.15 1.35 3.99
CA VAL A 504 -6.18 0.73 5.31
C VAL A 504 -7.55 0.94 5.94
N TYR A 505 -7.92 0.10 6.91
CA TYR A 505 -9.23 0.14 7.55
C TYR A 505 -9.10 0.41 9.05
N PRO A 506 -9.92 1.30 9.64
CA PRO A 506 -9.76 1.70 11.03
C PRO A 506 -10.20 0.61 12.00
N GLU A 507 -9.42 0.37 13.04
CA GLU A 507 -9.80 -0.46 14.18
C GLU A 507 -9.54 0.30 15.49
N LYS A 508 -10.11 -0.19 16.59
CA LYS A 508 -10.05 0.46 17.90
C LYS A 508 -8.68 0.94 18.34
N ASN A 509 -7.59 0.31 17.93
CA ASN A 509 -6.23 0.64 18.34
C ASN A 509 -5.31 1.03 17.17
N GLY A 510 -5.86 1.34 15.98
CA GLY A 510 -5.05 1.70 14.82
C GLY A 510 -5.73 1.39 13.49
N PHE A 511 -4.97 0.78 12.58
CA PHE A 511 -5.46 0.40 11.25
C PHE A 511 -5.08 -1.04 10.87
N ILE A 512 -5.98 -1.67 10.12
CA ILE A 512 -5.82 -2.96 9.45
C ILE A 512 -5.24 -2.68 8.06
N SER A 513 -4.08 -3.31 7.80
CA SER A 513 -3.43 -3.22 6.50
C SER A 513 -4.18 -4.03 5.44
N THR A 514 -3.90 -3.73 4.18
CA THR A 514 -4.45 -4.44 3.02
C THR A 514 -3.33 -5.01 2.17
N LEU A 515 -3.65 -5.98 1.32
CA LEU A 515 -2.71 -6.44 0.29
C LEU A 515 -2.18 -5.31 -0.59
N GLN A 516 -3.01 -4.30 -0.88
CA GLN A 516 -2.62 -3.13 -1.67
C GLN A 516 -1.51 -2.33 -0.99
N TRP A 517 -1.67 -2.14 0.32
CA TRP A 517 -0.79 -1.33 1.14
C TRP A 517 0.54 -2.04 1.41
N GLU A 518 0.54 -3.35 1.62
CA GLU A 518 1.80 -4.11 1.69
C GLU A 518 2.53 -4.18 0.34
N ALA A 519 1.78 -4.18 -0.78
CA ALA A 519 2.40 -4.15 -2.11
C ALA A 519 3.13 -2.83 -2.39
N VAL A 520 2.68 -1.71 -1.82
CA VAL A 520 3.40 -0.43 -1.85
C VAL A 520 4.78 -0.56 -1.20
N LYS A 521 4.85 -1.17 0.00
CA LYS A 521 6.12 -1.39 0.73
C LYS A 521 7.11 -2.26 -0.04
N ASP A 522 6.62 -3.33 -0.69
CA ASP A 522 7.48 -4.16 -1.55
C ASP A 522 7.92 -3.42 -2.82
N GLY A 523 7.05 -2.55 -3.37
CA GLY A 523 7.39 -1.66 -4.48
C GLY A 523 8.51 -0.68 -4.13
N VAL A 524 8.46 -0.05 -2.96
CA VAL A 524 9.57 0.81 -2.48
C VAL A 524 10.87 0.02 -2.31
N THR A 525 10.78 -1.25 -1.88
CA THR A 525 11.96 -2.13 -1.82
C THR A 525 12.53 -2.39 -3.21
N ASP A 526 11.68 -2.61 -4.21
CA ASP A 526 12.11 -2.76 -5.61
C ASP A 526 12.78 -1.48 -6.16
N LEU A 527 12.25 -0.29 -5.81
CA LEU A 527 12.87 1.00 -6.14
C LEU A 527 14.30 1.11 -5.55
N ILE A 528 14.46 0.82 -4.26
CA ILE A 528 15.75 0.88 -3.59
C ILE A 528 16.75 -0.08 -4.25
N LEU A 529 16.33 -1.33 -4.52
CA LEU A 529 17.18 -2.33 -5.15
C LEU A 529 17.69 -1.88 -6.51
N ILE A 530 16.82 -1.32 -7.36
CA ILE A 530 17.23 -0.92 -8.70
C ILE A 530 18.14 0.30 -8.69
N MET A 531 17.91 1.24 -7.78
CA MET A 531 18.82 2.36 -7.54
C MET A 531 20.19 1.92 -7.02
N GLN A 532 20.25 0.92 -6.12
CA GLN A 532 21.52 0.34 -5.69
C GLN A 532 22.29 -0.27 -6.87
N VAL A 533 21.61 -0.96 -7.79
CA VAL A 533 22.22 -1.50 -9.01
C VAL A 533 22.72 -0.39 -9.93
N GLU A 534 21.98 0.70 -10.09
CA GLU A 534 22.39 1.87 -10.89
C GLU A 534 23.63 2.55 -10.29
N ASN A 535 23.63 2.84 -8.98
CA ASN A 535 24.78 3.42 -8.27
C ASN A 535 26.01 2.52 -8.33
N MET A 536 25.80 1.21 -8.18
CA MET A 536 26.85 0.20 -8.35
C MET A 536 27.50 0.30 -9.74
N VAL A 537 26.71 0.37 -10.81
CA VAL A 537 27.21 0.45 -12.20
C VAL A 537 28.02 1.72 -12.44
N GLY A 538 27.62 2.85 -11.83
CA GLY A 538 28.33 4.13 -11.93
C GLY A 538 29.79 4.07 -11.45
N GLY A 539 30.08 3.22 -10.45
CA GLY A 539 31.41 3.04 -9.88
C GLY A 539 32.26 1.92 -10.48
N MET A 540 31.77 1.16 -11.47
CA MET A 540 32.49 0.01 -12.02
C MET A 540 33.32 0.34 -13.28
N ASP A 541 34.47 -0.31 -13.42
CA ASP A 541 35.19 -0.46 -14.69
C ASP A 541 34.40 -1.33 -15.69
N SER A 542 34.82 -1.34 -16.96
CA SER A 542 34.23 -2.20 -18.00
C SER A 542 34.42 -3.68 -17.67
N SER A 543 33.44 -4.27 -16.97
CA SER A 543 33.44 -5.68 -16.56
C SER A 543 32.23 -6.42 -17.14
N PRO A 544 32.26 -7.78 -17.21
CA PRO A 544 31.08 -8.57 -17.56
C PRO A 544 29.86 -8.25 -16.66
N LEU A 545 30.11 -8.07 -15.36
CA LEU A 545 29.08 -7.75 -14.37
C LEU A 545 28.42 -6.39 -14.65
N LYS A 546 29.22 -5.37 -15.00
CA LYS A 546 28.72 -4.05 -15.42
C LYS A 546 27.82 -4.15 -16.65
N ARG A 547 28.22 -4.93 -17.67
CA ARG A 547 27.42 -5.13 -18.89
C ARG A 547 26.09 -5.82 -18.59
N GLU A 548 26.09 -6.81 -17.72
CA GLU A 548 24.88 -7.51 -17.32
C GLU A 548 23.93 -6.61 -16.52
N ALA A 549 24.46 -5.83 -15.57
CA ALA A 549 23.68 -4.85 -14.84
C ALA A 549 23.08 -3.78 -15.76
N LEU A 550 23.87 -3.22 -16.69
CA LEU A 550 23.36 -2.29 -17.71
C LEU A 550 22.28 -2.91 -18.59
N ALA A 551 22.39 -4.19 -18.94
CA ALA A 551 21.38 -4.91 -19.71
C ALA A 551 20.06 -5.04 -18.91
N LEU A 552 20.14 -5.39 -17.62
CA LEU A 552 18.98 -5.43 -16.73
C LEU A 552 18.31 -4.06 -16.61
N LEU A 553 19.09 -3.00 -16.33
CA LEU A 553 18.56 -1.63 -16.24
C LEU A 553 17.82 -1.23 -17.53
N ARG A 554 18.41 -1.53 -18.69
CA ARG A 554 17.78 -1.24 -19.99
C ARG A 554 16.50 -2.03 -20.21
N GLU A 555 16.49 -3.31 -19.88
CA GLU A 555 15.33 -4.18 -19.97
C GLU A 555 14.16 -3.62 -19.15
N ILE A 556 14.41 -3.28 -17.89
CA ILE A 556 13.41 -2.72 -16.98
C ILE A 556 12.87 -1.38 -17.52
N ARG A 557 13.74 -0.46 -17.98
CA ARG A 557 13.29 0.82 -18.56
C ARG A 557 12.30 0.64 -19.71
N VAL A 558 12.51 -0.39 -20.53
CA VAL A 558 11.63 -0.67 -21.68
C VAL A 558 10.34 -1.38 -21.24
N GLN A 559 10.44 -2.34 -20.33
CA GLN A 559 9.32 -3.25 -20.01
C GLN A 559 8.45 -2.78 -18.85
N ALA A 560 8.96 -1.96 -17.92
CA ALA A 560 8.21 -1.50 -16.75
C ALA A 560 7.20 -0.38 -17.09
N LEU A 561 7.46 0.39 -18.15
CA LEU A 561 6.60 1.49 -18.55
C LEU A 561 5.29 0.99 -19.15
N VAL A 562 4.21 1.10 -18.37
CA VAL A 562 2.85 0.91 -18.88
C VAL A 562 2.53 2.00 -19.91
N LYS A 563 1.85 1.61 -20.98
CA LYS A 563 1.39 2.49 -22.06
C LYS A 563 -0.13 2.40 -22.15
N ASP A 564 -0.74 3.45 -22.68
CA ASP A 564 -2.19 3.59 -22.91
C ASP A 564 -3.10 3.62 -21.67
N SER A 565 -2.87 2.80 -20.64
CA SER A 565 -3.67 2.76 -19.42
C SER A 565 -2.81 2.49 -18.19
N SER A 566 -3.21 3.07 -17.06
CA SER A 566 -2.63 2.74 -15.75
C SER A 566 -3.33 1.58 -15.08
N ALA A 567 -4.43 1.08 -15.65
CA ALA A 567 -5.06 -0.15 -15.23
C ALA A 567 -4.28 -1.33 -15.79
N ILE A 568 -3.92 -2.28 -14.92
CA ILE A 568 -3.26 -3.51 -15.33
C ILE A 568 -4.33 -4.57 -15.51
N GLU A 569 -4.64 -4.90 -16.77
CA GLU A 569 -5.51 -6.02 -17.09
C GLU A 569 -4.95 -7.34 -16.54
N VAL A 570 -5.83 -8.31 -16.27
CA VAL A 570 -5.45 -9.62 -15.69
C VAL A 570 -4.32 -10.30 -16.48
N ALA A 571 -4.36 -10.26 -17.81
CA ALA A 571 -3.31 -10.86 -18.65
C ALA A 571 -1.93 -10.18 -18.43
N ASN A 572 -1.93 -8.87 -18.18
CA ASN A 572 -0.71 -8.13 -17.89
C ASN A 572 -0.27 -8.28 -16.43
N THR A 573 -1.19 -8.58 -15.50
CA THR A 573 -0.87 -8.86 -14.10
C THR A 573 0.11 -10.02 -13.99
N ASP A 574 -0.16 -11.15 -14.66
CA ASP A 574 0.72 -12.32 -14.65
C ASP A 574 2.11 -11.99 -15.21
N LYS A 575 2.14 -11.25 -16.32
CA LYS A 575 3.39 -10.77 -16.94
C LYS A 575 4.21 -9.92 -15.96
N TYR A 576 3.61 -8.88 -15.37
CA TYR A 576 4.34 -7.97 -14.49
C TYR A 576 4.79 -8.62 -13.19
N MET A 577 4.00 -9.52 -12.61
CA MET A 577 4.45 -10.29 -11.44
C MET A 577 5.69 -11.11 -11.75
N TYR A 578 5.68 -11.83 -12.89
CA TYR A 578 6.84 -12.61 -13.31
C TYR A 578 8.07 -11.73 -13.53
N LEU A 579 7.91 -10.63 -14.28
CA LEU A 579 8.99 -9.69 -14.56
C LEU A 579 9.57 -9.08 -13.28
N MET A 580 8.73 -8.55 -12.40
CA MET A 580 9.20 -7.93 -11.15
C MET A 580 9.92 -8.94 -10.24
N ALA A 581 9.44 -10.19 -10.18
CA ALA A 581 10.12 -11.25 -9.43
C ALA A 581 11.49 -11.60 -10.03
N ASP A 582 11.59 -11.72 -11.36
CA ASP A 582 12.86 -11.96 -12.06
C ASP A 582 13.85 -10.79 -11.85
N TRP A 583 13.38 -9.56 -12.05
CA TRP A 583 14.19 -8.35 -11.87
C TRP A 583 14.70 -8.23 -10.44
N LYS A 584 13.85 -8.43 -9.43
CA LYS A 584 14.24 -8.40 -8.01
C LYS A 584 15.34 -9.43 -7.72
N ARG A 585 15.18 -10.66 -8.20
CA ARG A 585 16.17 -11.74 -8.05
C ARG A 585 17.50 -11.39 -8.73
N ARG A 586 17.46 -10.92 -9.99
CA ARG A 586 18.66 -10.55 -10.76
C ARG A 586 19.38 -9.37 -10.13
N ALA A 587 18.66 -8.35 -9.67
CA ALA A 587 19.21 -7.20 -8.95
C ALA A 587 19.94 -7.63 -7.68
N LYS A 588 19.31 -8.46 -6.83
CA LYS A 588 19.95 -9.00 -5.62
C LYS A 588 21.22 -9.78 -5.95
N ARG A 589 21.18 -10.70 -6.91
CA ARG A 589 22.36 -11.47 -7.33
C ARG A 589 23.49 -10.54 -7.78
N LEU A 590 23.21 -9.54 -8.60
CA LEU A 590 24.21 -8.58 -9.10
C LEU A 590 24.87 -7.81 -7.95
N LEU A 591 24.08 -7.36 -6.96
CA LEU A 591 24.60 -6.66 -5.77
C LEU A 591 25.51 -7.56 -4.93
N ILE A 592 25.08 -8.80 -4.68
CA ILE A 592 25.86 -9.79 -3.92
C ILE A 592 27.17 -10.14 -4.64
N GLU A 593 27.13 -10.38 -5.95
CA GLU A 593 28.32 -10.68 -6.74
C GLU A 593 29.29 -9.50 -6.82
N PHE A 594 28.78 -8.27 -6.81
CA PHE A 594 29.62 -7.08 -6.79
C PHE A 594 30.34 -6.92 -5.45
N ASP A 595 29.63 -7.10 -4.35
CA ASP A 595 30.18 -6.95 -3.01
C ASP A 595 31.30 -7.97 -2.76
N ARG A 596 31.05 -9.24 -3.10
CA ARG A 596 32.07 -10.30 -3.05
C ARG A 596 33.35 -9.96 -3.80
N ARG A 597 33.28 -9.17 -4.88
CA ARG A 597 34.47 -8.76 -5.67
C ARG A 597 35.23 -7.61 -5.05
N LYS A 598 34.60 -6.78 -4.21
CA LYS A 598 35.31 -5.72 -3.47
C LYS A 598 36.28 -6.33 -2.47
N ASP A 599 35.91 -7.41 -1.80
CA ASP A 599 36.75 -8.07 -0.79
C ASP A 599 38.01 -8.75 -1.37
N PHE A 600 38.06 -8.96 -2.69
CA PHE A 600 39.23 -9.52 -3.38
C PHE A 600 40.23 -8.46 -3.88
N LYS A 601 39.85 -7.17 -3.88
CA LYS A 601 40.73 -6.05 -4.27
C LYS A 601 41.35 -5.41 -3.04
#